data_AF-A0A955VSH2-F1
#
_entry.id   AF-A0A955VSH2-F1
#
_cell.length_a   1.000
_cell.length_b   1.000
_cell.length_c   1.000
_cell.angle_alpha   90.00
_cell.angle_beta   90.00
_cell.angle_gamma   90.00
#
_symmetry.space_group_name_H-M   'P 1'
#
loop_
_entity.id
_entity.type
_entity.pdbx_description
1 polymer ?
#
loop_
_entity_poly.entity_id
_entity_poly.type
_entity_poly.pdbx_seq_one_letter_code
_entity_poly.pdbx_strand_id
1 'polypeptide(L)'
;MSLHPWPTTAAEAEALQHGLVDRVRLEPLPPLTDDTLIAGCDLAYDKDEARCYAVVVVTRAWGREVVATAEAVRPVEFPYVPGLLS
;
A
#
# COMPACT_ATOMS: atom_id res chain seq x y z
N MET A 1 11.66 8.68 3.06
CA MET A 1 11.89 8.67 4.53
C MET A 1 11.21 7.44 5.10
N SER A 2 11.87 6.70 5.99
CA SER A 2 11.26 5.58 6.72
C SER A 2 10.57 6.11 7.97
N LEU A 3 9.30 5.73 8.21
CA LEU A 3 8.56 6.12 9.41
C LEU A 3 8.98 5.31 10.65
N HIS A 4 9.30 4.04 10.42
CA HIS A 4 9.80 3.05 11.38
C HIS A 4 10.49 1.94 10.58
N PRO A 5 11.27 1.04 11.20
CA PRO A 5 11.66 -0.23 10.57
C PRO A 5 10.45 -1.16 10.40
N TRP A 6 10.48 -2.04 9.40
CA TRP A 6 9.43 -3.06 9.23
C TRP A 6 9.49 -4.09 10.38
N PRO A 7 8.35 -4.46 10.98
CA PRO A 7 8.30 -5.48 12.03
C PRO A 7 8.61 -6.86 11.46
N THR A 8 9.20 -7.71 12.29
CA THR A 8 9.50 -9.10 11.94
C THR A 8 8.56 -10.09 12.61
N THR A 9 7.72 -9.61 13.54
CA THR A 9 6.72 -10.42 14.25
C THR A 9 5.36 -9.73 14.28
N ALA A 10 4.29 -10.53 14.45
CA ALA A 10 2.93 -10.01 14.59
C ALA A 10 2.78 -9.08 15.80
N ALA A 11 3.39 -9.41 16.94
CA ALA A 11 3.35 -8.59 18.14
C ALA A 11 4.01 -7.21 17.95
N GLU A 12 5.14 -7.16 17.23
CA GLU A 12 5.78 -5.89 16.86
C GLU A 12 4.89 -5.07 15.92
N ALA A 13 4.25 -5.73 14.94
CA ALA A 13 3.35 -5.07 14.00
C ALA A 13 2.12 -4.47 14.69
N GLU A 14 1.47 -5.21 15.59
CA GLU A 14 0.33 -4.73 16.39
C GLU A 14 0.73 -3.55 17.29
N ALA A 15 1.89 -3.63 17.94
CA ALA A 15 2.41 -2.53 18.76
C ALA A 15 2.66 -1.27 17.91
N LEU A 16 3.19 -1.43 16.70
CA LEU A 16 3.37 -0.31 15.75
C LEU A 16 2.03 0.27 15.30
N GLN A 17 1.04 -0.56 14.94
CA GLN A 17 -0.29 -0.09 14.56
C GLN A 17 -0.94 0.73 15.69
N HIS A 18 -0.88 0.24 16.94
CA HIS A 18 -1.37 0.98 18.11
C HIS A 18 -0.63 2.31 18.32
N GLY A 19 0.68 2.36 18.08
CA GLY A 19 1.45 3.61 18.18
C GLY A 19 1.19 4.62 17.04
N LEU A 20 0.68 4.16 15.90
CA LEU A 20 0.42 4.99 14.72
C LEU A 20 -1.02 5.50 14.63
N VAL A 21 -1.97 4.85 15.31
CA VAL A 21 -3.40 5.17 15.19
C VAL A 21 -3.72 6.63 15.50
N ASP A 22 -3.09 7.21 16.52
CA ASP A 22 -3.30 8.59 16.94
C ASP A 22 -2.81 9.63 15.92
N ARG A 23 -2.07 9.19 14.89
CA ARG A 23 -1.55 10.05 13.82
C ARG A 23 -2.47 10.08 12.60
N VAL A 24 -3.53 9.27 12.57
CA VAL A 24 -4.52 9.26 11.48
C VAL A 24 -5.36 10.53 11.56
N ARG A 25 -5.46 11.24 10.42
CA ARG A 25 -6.32 12.41 10.28
C ARG A 25 -7.51 12.08 9.39
N LEU A 26 -8.71 12.13 9.97
CA LEU A 26 -9.97 11.94 9.25
C LEU A 26 -10.52 13.32 8.88
N GLU A 27 -10.26 13.75 7.65
CA GLU A 27 -10.71 15.05 7.14
C GLU A 27 -11.16 14.96 5.68
N PRO A 28 -12.04 15.87 5.22
CA PRO A 28 -12.49 15.88 3.83
C PRO A 28 -11.33 16.06 2.85
N LEU A 29 -11.34 15.31 1.75
CA LEU A 29 -10.42 15.53 0.64
C LEU A 29 -10.79 16.83 -0.11
N PRO A 30 -9.81 17.54 -0.69
CA PRO A 30 -10.10 18.64 -1.60
C PRO A 30 -10.90 18.15 -2.82
N PRO A 31 -11.66 19.03 -3.49
CA PRO A 31 -12.39 18.66 -4.69
C PRO A 31 -11.45 18.08 -5.75
N LEU A 32 -11.80 16.91 -6.28
CA LEU A 32 -11.06 16.28 -7.36
C LEU A 32 -11.50 16.91 -8.69
N THR A 33 -10.52 17.12 -9.57
CA THR A 33 -10.68 17.68 -10.92
C THR A 33 -10.24 16.67 -11.97
N ASP A 34 -10.51 16.93 -13.25
CA ASP A 34 -10.06 16.04 -14.33
C ASP A 34 -8.53 15.93 -14.44
N ASP A 35 -7.80 16.95 -13.98
CA ASP A 35 -6.33 16.95 -13.91
C ASP A 35 -5.77 16.20 -12.69
N THR A 36 -6.62 15.80 -11.75
CA THR A 36 -6.20 15.10 -10.53
C THR A 36 -5.63 13.73 -10.87
N LEU A 37 -4.43 13.46 -10.37
CA LEU A 37 -3.77 12.17 -10.50
C LEU A 37 -4.28 11.22 -9.43
N ILE A 38 -4.81 10.06 -9.85
CA ILE A 38 -5.33 9.02 -8.98
C ILE A 38 -4.49 7.76 -9.18
N ALA A 39 -3.87 7.27 -8.12
CA ALA A 39 -3.10 6.02 -8.14
C ALA A 39 -3.96 4.86 -7.63
N GLY A 40 -4.13 3.83 -8.46
CA GLY A 40 -4.58 2.51 -8.03
C GLY A 40 -3.37 1.64 -7.73
N CYS A 41 -3.41 0.92 -6.62
CA CYS A 41 -2.36 -0.01 -6.22
C CYS A 41 -2.98 -1.39 -6.03
N ASP A 42 -2.31 -2.43 -6.53
CA ASP A 42 -2.71 -3.82 -6.31
C ASP A 42 -1.49 -4.71 -6.07
N LEU A 43 -1.71 -5.82 -5.37
CA LEU A 43 -0.69 -6.83 -5.07
C LEU A 43 -1.20 -8.24 -5.38
N ALA A 44 -0.39 -9.01 -6.11
CA ALA A 44 -0.58 -10.43 -6.33
C ALA A 44 0.50 -11.25 -5.64
N TYR A 45 0.11 -12.40 -5.08
CA TYR A 45 1.03 -13.33 -4.42
C TYR A 45 1.16 -14.60 -5.25
N ASP A 46 2.40 -14.99 -5.50
CA ASP A 46 2.75 -16.30 -6.03
C ASP A 46 2.97 -17.26 -4.86
N LYS A 47 2.11 -18.28 -4.78
CA LYS A 47 2.11 -19.28 -3.71
C LYS A 47 3.24 -20.29 -3.85
N ASP A 48 3.75 -20.48 -5.06
CA ASP A 48 4.78 -21.47 -5.36
C ASP A 48 6.18 -20.86 -5.20
N GLU A 49 6.36 -19.59 -5.56
CA GLU A 49 7.65 -18.89 -5.50
C GLU A 49 7.87 -18.05 -4.23
N ALA A 50 6.89 -17.97 -3.33
CA ALA A 50 6.91 -17.12 -2.13
C ALA A 50 7.27 -15.65 -2.45
N ARG A 51 6.71 -15.12 -3.55
CA ARG A 51 6.94 -13.77 -4.06
C ARG A 51 5.65 -12.97 -4.12
N CYS A 52 5.78 -11.66 -3.99
CA CYS A 52 4.71 -10.71 -4.28
C CYS A 52 5.07 -9.82 -5.47
N TYR A 53 4.05 -9.47 -6.23
CA TYR A 53 4.08 -8.57 -7.38
C TYR A 53 3.17 -7.41 -7.05
N ALA A 54 3.74 -6.21 -6.93
CA ALA A 54 2.99 -4.99 -6.68
C ALA A 54 2.97 -4.14 -7.95
N VAL A 55 1.81 -3.60 -8.29
CA VAL A 55 1.64 -2.68 -9.43
C VAL A 55 0.92 -1.42 -8.97
N VAL A 56 1.43 -0.27 -9.42
CA VAL A 56 0.79 1.03 -9.26
C VAL A 56 0.48 1.60 -10.64
N VAL A 57 -0.80 1.91 -10.88
CA VAL A 57 -1.27 2.58 -12.09
C VAL A 57 -1.77 3.96 -11.72
N VAL A 58 -1.18 4.99 -12.32
CA VAL A 58 -1.59 6.38 -12.13
C VAL A 58 -2.47 6.81 -13.30
N THR A 59 -3.61 7.43 -12.97
CA THR A 59 -4.63 7.83 -13.93
C THR A 59 -5.03 9.30 -13.78
N ARG A 60 -5.62 9.86 -14.83
CA ARG A 60 -6.35 11.14 -14.85
C ARG A 60 -7.80 10.94 -15.28
N ALA A 61 -8.58 12.03 -15.28
CA ALA A 61 -9.96 12.06 -15.75
C ALA A 61 -10.80 10.93 -15.13
N TRP A 62 -10.65 10.73 -13.81
CA TRP A 62 -11.38 9.72 -13.04
C TRP A 62 -11.10 8.28 -13.47
N GLY A 63 -9.84 7.95 -13.76
CA GLY A 63 -9.47 6.58 -14.15
C GLY A 63 -9.58 6.29 -15.65
N ARG A 64 -9.91 7.29 -16.48
CA ARG A 64 -10.12 7.10 -17.92
C ARG A 64 -8.85 7.13 -18.75
N GLU A 65 -7.81 7.78 -18.25
CA GLU A 65 -6.52 7.91 -18.93
C GLU A 65 -5.41 7.41 -18.02
N VAL A 66 -4.67 6.38 -18.44
CA VAL A 66 -3.45 5.93 -17.74
C VAL A 66 -2.31 6.84 -18.15
N VAL A 67 -1.62 7.43 -17.18
CA VAL A 67 -0.50 8.35 -17.41
C VAL A 67 0.85 7.79 -16.96
N ALA A 68 0.86 6.82 -16.03
CA ALA A 68 2.06 6.12 -15.62
C ALA A 68 1.74 4.75 -15.01
N THR A 69 2.68 3.82 -15.12
CA THR A 69 2.65 2.51 -14.46
C THR A 69 4.02 2.22 -13.88
N ALA A 70 4.04 1.63 -12.69
CA ALA A 70 5.25 1.11 -12.06
C ALA A 70 4.97 -0.24 -11.41
N GLU A 71 5.99 -1.10 -11.37
CA GLU A 71 5.91 -2.44 -10.80
C GLU A 71 7.08 -2.72 -9.86
N ALA A 72 6.86 -3.61 -8.89
CA ALA A 72 7.90 -4.12 -8.01
C ALA A 72 7.65 -5.60 -7.68
N VAL A 73 8.72 -6.40 -7.72
CA VAL A 73 8.69 -7.82 -7.37
C VAL A 73 9.65 -8.08 -6.23
N ARG A 74 9.18 -8.75 -5.17
CA ARG A 74 9.98 -9.06 -3.97
C ARG A 74 9.60 -10.42 -3.38
N PRO A 75 10.51 -11.09 -2.66
CA PRO A 75 10.14 -12.17 -1.76
C PRO A 75 9.17 -11.70 -0.67
N VAL A 76 8.32 -12.60 -0.19
CA VAL A 76 7.44 -12.34 0.96
C VAL A 76 8.21 -12.68 2.24
N GLU A 77 8.43 -11.67 3.09
CA GLU A 77 9.23 -11.80 4.31
C GLU A 77 8.37 -11.83 5.60
N PHE A 78 7.07 -11.57 5.49
CA PHE A 78 6.12 -11.55 6.61
C PHE A 78 4.90 -12.44 6.30
N PRO A 79 4.45 -13.30 7.23
CA PRO A 79 3.34 -14.22 6.98
C PRO A 79 2.00 -13.49 6.91
N TYR A 80 1.06 -14.05 6.16
CA TYR A 80 -0.31 -13.53 6.18
C TYR A 80 -0.96 -13.76 7.55
N VAL A 81 -1.26 -12.66 8.25
CA VAL A 81 -2.05 -12.64 9.48
C VAL A 81 -3.21 -11.67 9.27
N PRO A 82 -4.48 -12.10 9.43
CA PRO A 82 -5.61 -11.18 9.29
C PRO A 82 -5.46 -9.95 10.20
N GLY A 83 -5.58 -8.75 9.60
CA GLY A 83 -5.35 -7.47 10.30
C GLY A 83 -3.94 -6.89 10.13
N LEU A 84 -2.99 -7.68 9.62
CA LEU A 84 -1.57 -7.29 9.42
C LEU A 84 -1.13 -7.50 7.96
N LEU A 85 -1.93 -7.01 7.01
CA LEU A 85 -1.63 -7.13 5.56
C LEU A 85 -0.53 -6.15 5.08
N SER A 86 -0.41 -5.01 5.76
CA SER A 86 0.42 -3.86 5.39
C SER A 86 1.91 -4.08 5.57
#